data_AF-A0A0G2FCB4-F1
#
_entry.id   AF-A0A0G2FCB4-F1
#
_cell.length_a   1.000
_cell.length_b   1.000
_cell.length_c   1.000
_cell.angle_alpha   90.00
_cell.angle_beta   90.00
_cell.angle_gamma   90.00
#
_symmetry.space_group_name_H-M   'P 1'
#
loop_
_entity.id
_entity.type
_entity.pdbx_description
1 polymer ?
#
loop_
_entity_poly.entity_id
_entity_poly.type
_entity_poly.pdbx_seq_one_letter_code
_entity_poly.pdbx_strand_id
1 'polypeptide(L)'
;MAPHEAPVVGSLRPFDPSAYAGKAKAAKTTGSAPDPTSDEEVDDNANVQTLAAGQPSPEPQTSPGELKPTLDASSGEASPSTGDTESPSVGSSAIVAKLTPDDNDTRRLVSLRVIKKIYNVEVDDNRHIFAEVDGWTCKIPFRQYREGELVLYFQVDSFLPGADDRFGKGFGKARKLQMFDGKLGQRLKSEKFGCGEDKIVSQGMIMPVQTFPEIWKKLEVVRQFISTGDMKQNIELINQTLLVMYRDRNWAEVLGVKKWEETAPQPQQPEHRRLGMYPAGVFRRTDVQRVEDCPNLFKKQKYDKLVYQESVKMDGAAMVAYYVKKSCTHFGLLNPLPEKVGPNTVLEGAQGARFGVCSNKVEKNELEEQGPGAFRYWETALRLDLPSKMSKLGRNIAIQGELCGELIQGNREGLPEGEQEFFVYAMFDIDRQRFINPRDVEMFAKELGLKHVPVLGYVRLTGIASSHQDLKKRAAQRKGEGLVFKCLADGRRFKVISSTYLLEHGI
;
A
#
# COMPACT_ATOMS: atom_id res chain seq x y z
N MET A 1 19.16 -56.18 -18.85
CA MET A 1 19.40 -54.73 -19.02
C MET A 1 18.85 -54.35 -20.38
N ALA A 2 17.66 -53.74 -20.40
CA ALA A 2 17.10 -53.14 -21.62
C ALA A 2 17.46 -51.65 -21.62
N PRO A 3 17.78 -51.03 -22.78
CA PRO A 3 18.20 -49.64 -22.82
C PRO A 3 17.00 -48.71 -22.58
N HIS A 4 17.20 -47.70 -21.74
CA HIS A 4 16.28 -46.60 -21.55
C HIS A 4 16.18 -45.78 -22.85
N GLU A 5 14.98 -45.71 -23.44
CA GLU A 5 14.68 -44.74 -24.50
C GLU A 5 14.81 -43.31 -23.98
N ALA A 6 15.44 -42.45 -24.77
CA ALA A 6 15.56 -41.03 -24.49
C ALA A 6 14.19 -40.33 -24.55
N PRO A 7 13.93 -39.34 -23.68
CA PRO A 7 12.63 -38.67 -23.63
C PRO A 7 12.37 -37.83 -24.90
N VAL A 8 11.17 -38.00 -25.47
CA VAL A 8 10.64 -37.21 -26.58
C VAL A 8 10.40 -35.77 -26.12
N VAL A 9 10.98 -34.81 -26.85
CA VAL A 9 10.84 -33.36 -26.61
C VAL A 9 9.43 -32.91 -27.01
N GLY A 10 8.69 -32.27 -26.09
CA GLY A 10 7.45 -31.55 -26.42
C GLY A 10 6.18 -31.89 -25.62
N SER A 11 6.22 -32.72 -24.57
CA SER A 11 5.05 -32.90 -23.69
C SER A 11 5.27 -32.24 -22.32
N LEU A 12 4.35 -31.31 -21.97
CA LEU A 12 4.19 -30.80 -20.61
C LEU A 12 3.93 -31.99 -19.68
N ARG A 13 4.83 -32.24 -18.73
CA ARG A 13 4.59 -33.28 -17.73
C ARG A 13 3.43 -32.87 -16.82
N PRO A 14 2.46 -33.76 -16.55
CA PRO A 14 1.51 -33.56 -15.47
C PRO A 14 2.26 -33.38 -14.14
N PHE A 15 1.85 -32.39 -13.35
CA PHE A 15 2.34 -32.17 -12.00
C PHE A 15 2.02 -33.39 -11.12
N ASP A 16 3.04 -34.00 -10.52
CA ASP A 16 2.92 -35.11 -9.56
C ASP A 16 3.13 -34.59 -8.12
N PRO A 17 2.05 -34.43 -7.32
CA PRO A 17 2.16 -33.95 -5.95
C PRO A 17 2.87 -34.93 -5.00
N SER A 18 3.02 -36.20 -5.37
CA SER A 18 3.52 -37.26 -4.48
C SER A 18 5.05 -37.20 -4.26
N ALA A 19 5.78 -36.52 -5.14
CA ALA A 19 7.22 -36.33 -5.01
C ALA A 19 7.63 -35.38 -3.86
N TYR A 20 6.67 -34.67 -3.25
CA TYR A 20 6.92 -33.66 -2.22
C TYR A 20 6.27 -33.99 -0.86
N ALA A 21 5.63 -35.16 -0.72
CA ALA A 21 5.10 -35.61 0.55
C ALA A 21 6.22 -36.19 1.44
N GLY A 22 6.71 -35.40 2.40
CA GLY A 22 7.62 -35.87 3.43
C GLY A 22 6.99 -37.00 4.25
N LYS A 23 7.74 -38.09 4.44
CA LYS A 23 7.32 -39.27 5.22
C LYS A 23 6.96 -38.88 6.66
N ALA A 24 5.67 -38.89 6.98
CA ALA A 24 5.20 -38.85 8.36
C ALA A 24 5.62 -40.16 9.08
N LYS A 25 6.41 -40.03 10.15
CA LYS A 25 6.67 -41.14 11.08
C LYS A 25 5.42 -41.35 11.93
N ALA A 26 4.83 -42.54 11.84
CA ALA A 26 3.76 -42.99 12.73
C ALA A 26 4.24 -42.98 14.19
N ALA A 27 3.57 -42.19 15.03
CA ALA A 27 3.74 -42.24 16.48
C ALA A 27 2.71 -43.23 17.07
N LYS A 28 3.22 -44.16 17.88
CA LYS A 28 2.46 -45.18 18.60
C LYS A 28 1.50 -44.54 19.60
N THR A 29 0.24 -44.93 19.53
CA THR A 29 -0.78 -44.74 20.57
C THR A 29 -0.52 -45.67 21.75
N THR A 30 -0.27 -45.12 22.93
CA THR A 30 -0.52 -45.78 24.22
C THR A 30 -1.74 -45.13 24.83
N GLY A 31 -2.79 -45.92 25.03
CA GLY A 31 -4.06 -45.46 25.59
C GLY A 31 -4.04 -45.38 27.12
N SER A 32 -4.95 -44.56 27.63
CA SER A 32 -5.69 -44.82 28.86
C SER A 32 -6.99 -44.01 28.81
N ALA A 33 -8.13 -44.70 28.87
CA ALA A 33 -9.44 -44.11 29.17
C ALA A 33 -9.45 -43.51 30.58
N PRO A 34 -10.40 -42.61 30.87
CA PRO A 34 -11.50 -43.06 31.70
C PRO A 34 -12.90 -42.63 31.23
N ASP A 35 -13.86 -43.38 31.78
CA ASP A 35 -15.28 -43.55 31.52
C ASP A 35 -16.16 -42.41 32.12
N PRO A 36 -17.51 -42.45 32.03
CA PRO A 36 -18.35 -41.32 31.65
C PRO A 36 -19.21 -40.81 32.82
N THR A 37 -19.96 -39.72 32.65
CA THR A 37 -21.34 -39.55 33.18
C THR A 37 -21.87 -38.14 32.92
N SER A 38 -23.21 -38.07 32.90
CA SER A 38 -24.13 -36.94 32.83
C SER A 38 -24.49 -36.39 31.44
N ASP A 39 -25.59 -36.97 30.97
CA ASP A 39 -26.61 -36.44 30.08
C ASP A 39 -26.99 -34.98 30.39
N GLU A 40 -27.35 -34.22 29.35
CA GLU A 40 -28.62 -33.47 29.33
C GLU A 40 -28.96 -33.03 27.90
N GLU A 41 -30.26 -33.04 27.64
CA GLU A 41 -30.92 -33.20 26.35
C GLU A 41 -31.01 -31.94 25.48
N VAL A 42 -31.25 -32.22 24.20
CA VAL A 42 -31.64 -31.32 23.11
C VAL A 42 -33.05 -30.79 23.34
N ASP A 43 -33.30 -29.51 23.06
CA ASP A 43 -34.67 -29.04 22.74
C ASP A 43 -34.65 -28.11 21.51
N ASP A 44 -35.27 -28.62 20.45
CA ASP A 44 -35.59 -27.95 19.19
C ASP A 44 -37.10 -27.66 19.21
N ASN A 45 -37.52 -26.39 19.29
CA ASN A 45 -38.61 -25.85 18.46
C ASN A 45 -39.01 -24.39 18.75
N ALA A 46 -39.57 -23.82 17.67
CA ALA A 46 -40.46 -22.65 17.59
C ALA A 46 -39.81 -21.25 17.63
N ASN A 47 -39.90 -20.48 16.54
CA ASN A 47 -41.16 -19.86 16.14
C ASN A 47 -41.09 -19.23 14.73
N VAL A 48 -42.16 -19.41 13.96
CA VAL A 48 -42.45 -18.78 12.66
C VAL A 48 -43.81 -18.06 12.80
N GLN A 49 -44.03 -17.03 11.96
CA GLN A 49 -45.25 -16.22 11.75
C GLN A 49 -45.22 -14.87 12.52
N THR A 50 -45.57 -13.70 11.97
CA THR A 50 -46.47 -13.35 10.85
C THR A 50 -46.30 -11.88 10.44
N LEU A 51 -47.00 -11.47 9.35
CA LEU A 51 -47.31 -10.13 8.80
C LEU A 51 -46.50 -9.78 7.53
N ALA A 52 -46.91 -10.14 6.31
CA ALA A 52 -48.12 -9.84 5.52
C ALA A 52 -48.14 -8.45 4.83
N ALA A 53 -47.99 -8.51 3.50
CA ALA A 53 -48.68 -7.78 2.43
C ALA A 53 -48.88 -6.25 2.46
N GLY A 54 -48.38 -5.61 1.39
CA GLY A 54 -48.79 -4.29 0.92
C GLY A 54 -48.16 -3.96 -0.44
N GLN A 55 -48.91 -4.20 -1.53
CA GLN A 55 -48.58 -3.80 -2.91
C GLN A 55 -48.94 -2.32 -3.19
N PRO A 56 -48.52 -1.74 -4.34
CA PRO A 56 -48.13 -0.31 -4.47
C PRO A 56 -49.18 0.60 -5.15
N SER A 57 -48.85 1.90 -5.25
CA SER A 57 -49.27 2.96 -6.23
C SER A 57 -49.84 4.24 -5.58
N PRO A 58 -49.92 5.42 -6.25
CA PRO A 58 -49.34 5.86 -7.52
C PRO A 58 -48.58 7.22 -7.47
N GLU A 59 -47.92 7.55 -8.59
CA GLU A 59 -47.41 8.87 -8.97
C GLU A 59 -48.50 9.96 -9.05
N PRO A 60 -48.11 11.25 -9.10
CA PRO A 60 -48.79 12.21 -9.94
C PRO A 60 -47.88 12.78 -11.03
N GLN A 61 -48.35 12.61 -12.27
CA GLN A 61 -47.91 13.28 -13.48
C GLN A 61 -48.12 14.81 -13.36
N THR A 62 -47.17 15.60 -13.83
CA THR A 62 -47.45 16.85 -14.56
C THR A 62 -46.28 17.19 -15.50
N SER A 63 -46.57 17.22 -16.79
CA SER A 63 -45.89 18.04 -17.81
C SER A 63 -46.84 19.21 -18.14
N PRO A 64 -46.39 20.36 -18.67
CA PRO A 64 -46.02 20.42 -20.09
C PRO A 64 -44.93 21.47 -20.43
N GLY A 65 -44.43 21.41 -21.68
CA GLY A 65 -43.83 22.59 -22.32
C GLY A 65 -42.60 22.31 -23.17
N GLU A 66 -42.83 21.93 -24.43
CA GLU A 66 -41.86 21.96 -25.52
C GLU A 66 -41.22 23.34 -25.69
N LEU A 67 -39.96 23.38 -26.15
CA LEU A 67 -39.48 24.26 -27.22
C LEU A 67 -38.04 23.85 -27.62
N LYS A 68 -37.89 23.38 -28.86
CA LYS A 68 -36.60 23.31 -29.59
C LYS A 68 -36.16 24.73 -29.98
N PRO A 69 -34.87 24.94 -30.29
CA PRO A 69 -34.54 24.96 -31.73
C PRO A 69 -33.22 24.27 -32.09
N THR A 70 -33.23 23.79 -33.32
CA THR A 70 -32.15 23.24 -34.15
C THR A 70 -31.20 24.32 -34.69
N LEU A 71 -29.91 23.94 -34.74
CA LEU A 71 -28.91 24.10 -35.81
C LEU A 71 -28.84 25.37 -36.65
N ASP A 72 -27.63 25.94 -36.75
CA ASP A 72 -27.09 26.33 -38.06
C ASP A 72 -25.55 26.25 -38.10
N ALA A 73 -25.05 25.82 -39.26
CA ALA A 73 -23.65 25.70 -39.64
C ALA A 73 -23.41 26.49 -40.93
N SER A 74 -22.30 27.23 -41.00
CA SER A 74 -21.68 27.78 -42.23
C SER A 74 -20.27 28.26 -41.86
N SER A 75 -19.16 27.63 -42.28
CA SER A 75 -18.50 27.63 -43.60
C SER A 75 -17.72 28.91 -43.96
N GLY A 76 -16.40 28.74 -44.23
CA GLY A 76 -15.50 29.62 -45.01
C GLY A 76 -14.64 30.59 -44.17
N GLU A 77 -13.36 30.88 -44.45
CA GLU A 77 -12.42 30.56 -45.53
C GLU A 77 -10.98 31.01 -45.12
N ALA A 78 -9.98 30.35 -45.73
CA ALA A 78 -8.63 30.77 -46.14
C ALA A 78 -7.67 31.70 -45.31
N SER A 79 -6.39 31.27 -45.30
CA SER A 79 -5.15 31.94 -44.88
C SER A 79 -4.67 33.04 -45.87
N PRO A 80 -3.60 33.85 -45.61
CA PRO A 80 -2.20 33.38 -45.68
C PRO A 80 -1.12 34.09 -44.78
N SER A 81 -0.03 33.35 -44.48
CA SER A 81 1.43 33.67 -44.49
C SER A 81 1.91 35.13 -44.28
N THR A 82 3.00 35.49 -43.58
CA THR A 82 4.43 35.10 -43.60
C THR A 82 5.15 35.97 -42.55
N GLY A 83 6.33 35.55 -42.03
CA GLY A 83 7.22 36.47 -41.33
C GLY A 83 8.36 35.81 -40.57
N ASP A 84 9.39 35.39 -41.30
CA ASP A 84 10.70 34.99 -40.78
C ASP A 84 11.41 36.15 -40.09
N THR A 85 12.09 35.88 -38.97
CA THR A 85 13.30 36.64 -38.59
C THR A 85 14.23 35.75 -37.77
N GLU A 86 15.40 35.48 -38.36
CA GLU A 86 16.52 34.75 -37.78
C GLU A 86 17.22 35.56 -36.68
N SER A 87 17.76 34.87 -35.66
CA SER A 87 18.85 35.32 -34.77
C SER A 87 19.35 34.15 -33.90
N PRO A 88 20.62 34.17 -33.44
CA PRO A 88 21.57 33.11 -33.74
C PRO A 88 21.81 32.06 -32.65
N SER A 89 22.28 30.91 -33.12
CA SER A 89 22.68 29.72 -32.36
C SER A 89 23.85 29.98 -31.40
N VAL A 90 23.61 29.72 -30.11
CA VAL A 90 24.67 29.45 -29.14
C VAL A 90 24.52 28.00 -28.70
N GLY A 91 25.48 27.18 -29.12
CA GLY A 91 25.58 25.78 -28.71
C GLY A 91 25.82 25.68 -27.21
N SER A 92 24.84 25.13 -26.49
CA SER A 92 25.03 24.65 -25.14
C SER A 92 24.94 23.13 -25.19
N SER A 93 26.10 22.49 -25.02
CA SER A 93 26.21 21.05 -24.77
C SER A 93 25.45 20.74 -23.49
N ALA A 94 24.20 20.31 -23.64
CA ALA A 94 23.39 19.84 -22.53
C ALA A 94 23.97 18.50 -22.07
N ILE A 95 24.70 18.56 -20.96
CA ILE A 95 24.97 17.39 -20.12
C ILE A 95 23.61 16.78 -19.81
N VAL A 96 23.30 15.66 -20.47
CA VAL A 96 22.14 14.84 -20.16
C VAL A 96 22.38 14.25 -18.77
N ALA A 97 21.96 15.00 -17.75
CA ALA A 97 21.82 14.46 -16.41
C ALA A 97 20.86 13.27 -16.52
N LYS A 98 21.38 12.07 -16.23
CA LYS A 98 20.57 10.85 -16.07
C LYS A 98 19.44 11.18 -15.09
N LEU A 99 18.22 11.34 -15.62
CA LEU A 99 17.01 11.34 -14.83
C LEU A 99 16.93 9.96 -14.17
N THR A 100 17.20 9.91 -12.87
CA THR A 100 16.93 8.73 -12.05
C THR A 100 15.41 8.51 -12.04
N PRO A 101 14.92 7.26 -12.10
CA PRO A 101 13.49 6.98 -12.07
C PRO A 101 12.86 7.62 -10.84
N ASP A 102 11.75 8.33 -11.06
CA ASP A 102 10.93 8.95 -10.03
C ASP A 102 10.68 7.97 -8.86
N ASP A 103 11.26 8.27 -7.69
CA ASP A 103 11.06 7.55 -6.43
C ASP A 103 9.71 7.94 -5.77
N ASN A 104 8.70 8.19 -6.60
CA ASN A 104 7.44 8.86 -6.24
C ASN A 104 6.40 7.90 -5.59
N ASP A 105 6.82 6.69 -5.22
CA ASP A 105 5.96 5.65 -4.64
C ASP A 105 6.44 5.20 -3.24
N THR A 106 7.50 5.80 -2.69
CA THR A 106 7.95 5.49 -1.32
C THR A 106 7.17 6.31 -0.29
N ARG A 107 6.75 5.65 0.80
CA ARG A 107 6.08 6.31 1.94
C ARG A 107 6.96 7.45 2.46
N ARG A 108 6.40 8.67 2.49
CA ARG A 108 7.07 9.88 3.01
C ARG A 108 7.18 9.82 4.53
N LEU A 109 8.27 9.24 5.04
CA LEU A 109 8.52 9.12 6.49
C LEU A 109 8.74 10.48 7.14
N VAL A 110 9.41 11.40 6.45
CA VAL A 110 9.64 12.76 6.95
C VAL A 110 9.19 13.77 5.90
N SER A 111 8.29 14.68 6.28
CA SER A 111 7.69 15.64 5.34
C SER A 111 7.43 16.99 6.02
N LEU A 112 7.40 18.06 5.23
CA LEU A 112 6.97 19.37 5.71
C LEU A 112 5.45 19.40 5.88
N ARG A 113 5.00 19.95 7.01
CA ARG A 113 3.57 20.09 7.36
C ARG A 113 3.35 21.39 8.10
N VAL A 114 2.10 21.82 8.19
CA VAL A 114 1.69 22.97 9.00
C VAL A 114 0.79 22.48 10.14
N ILE A 115 1.02 23.02 11.33
CA ILE A 115 0.15 22.81 12.49
C ILE A 115 -1.18 23.51 12.24
N LYS A 116 -2.26 22.75 12.13
CA LYS A 116 -3.61 23.28 11.88
C LYS A 116 -4.29 23.74 13.16
N LYS A 117 -4.12 22.96 14.23
CA LYS A 117 -4.81 23.17 15.50
C LYS A 117 -3.96 22.66 16.64
N ILE A 118 -3.97 23.36 17.78
CA ILE A 118 -3.40 22.91 19.05
C ILE A 118 -4.51 22.89 20.09
N TYR A 119 -4.64 21.78 20.81
CA TYR A 119 -5.66 21.64 21.84
C TYR A 119 -5.13 20.86 23.05
N ASN A 120 -5.76 21.08 24.19
CA ASN A 120 -5.43 20.42 25.44
C ASN A 120 -6.51 19.39 25.75
N VAL A 121 -6.10 18.27 26.33
CA VAL A 121 -7.02 17.25 26.84
C VAL A 121 -6.54 16.82 28.20
N GLU A 122 -7.46 16.78 29.14
CA GLU A 122 -7.22 16.31 30.51
C GLU A 122 -7.66 14.85 30.60
N VAL A 123 -6.70 13.98 30.88
CA VAL A 123 -6.89 12.54 30.88
C VAL A 123 -5.96 11.93 31.92
N ASP A 124 -6.46 10.98 32.71
CA ASP A 124 -5.68 10.31 33.77
C ASP A 124 -5.00 11.33 34.73
N ASP A 125 -5.75 12.35 35.17
CA ASP A 125 -5.30 13.49 35.99
C ASP A 125 -4.11 14.29 35.43
N ASN A 126 -3.80 14.10 34.16
CA ASN A 126 -2.71 14.76 33.47
C ASN A 126 -3.21 15.60 32.30
N ARG A 127 -2.70 16.82 32.20
CA ARG A 127 -2.93 17.65 31.02
C ARG A 127 -1.98 17.25 29.91
N HIS A 128 -2.55 16.86 28.78
CA HIS A 128 -1.83 16.57 27.55
C HIS A 128 -2.18 17.59 26.47
N ILE A 129 -1.24 17.79 25.56
CA ILE A 129 -1.35 18.80 24.51
C ILE A 129 -1.06 18.13 23.19
N PHE A 130 -1.93 18.37 22.22
CA PHE A 130 -1.87 17.74 20.92
C PHE A 130 -1.88 18.80 19.83
N ALA A 131 -1.18 18.50 18.74
CA ALA A 131 -1.22 19.24 17.49
C ALA A 131 -1.84 18.38 16.39
N GLU A 132 -2.69 18.99 15.57
CA GLU A 132 -3.19 18.38 14.34
C GLU A 132 -2.32 18.82 13.15
N VAL A 133 -1.74 17.87 12.44
CA VAL A 133 -1.00 18.08 11.18
C VAL A 133 -1.60 17.21 10.10
N ASP A 134 -2.19 17.84 9.08
CA ASP A 134 -3.02 17.16 8.09
C ASP A 134 -4.19 16.35 8.67
N GLY A 135 -4.12 15.02 8.66
CA GLY A 135 -5.06 14.13 9.34
C GLY A 135 -4.45 13.40 10.54
N TRP A 136 -3.24 13.80 10.96
CA TRP A 136 -2.49 13.21 12.06
C TRP A 136 -2.64 14.04 13.33
N THR A 137 -2.70 13.35 14.47
CA THR A 137 -2.66 13.95 15.81
C THR A 137 -1.34 13.57 16.46
N CYS A 138 -0.60 14.55 16.98
CA CYS A 138 0.69 14.33 17.65
C CYS A 138 0.70 14.98 19.03
N LYS A 139 1.15 14.25 20.05
CA LYS A 139 1.43 14.83 21.36
C LYS A 139 2.62 15.78 21.25
N ILE A 140 2.49 16.96 21.86
CA ILE A 140 3.52 17.99 21.84
C ILE A 140 3.82 18.51 23.26
N PRO A 141 5.02 19.04 23.51
CA PRO A 141 5.37 19.75 24.74
C PRO A 141 4.62 21.08 24.88
N PHE A 142 4.48 21.55 26.13
CA PHE A 142 3.79 22.78 26.48
C PHE A 142 4.52 24.01 25.94
N ARG A 143 3.75 24.93 25.32
CA ARG A 143 4.20 26.25 24.85
C ARG A 143 5.37 26.25 23.85
N GLN A 144 5.68 25.14 23.20
CA GLN A 144 6.76 25.07 22.22
C GLN A 144 6.33 25.41 20.78
N TYR A 145 5.05 25.24 20.46
CA TYR A 145 4.53 25.35 19.09
C TYR A 145 3.34 26.32 18.99
N ARG A 146 3.07 26.81 17.78
CA ARG A 146 1.91 27.65 17.44
C ARG A 146 1.13 27.11 16.26
N GLU A 147 -0.17 27.40 16.21
CA GLU A 147 -0.98 27.14 15.01
C GLU A 147 -0.46 27.97 13.82
N GLY A 148 -0.52 27.40 12.61
CA GLY A 148 0.06 27.97 11.40
C GLY A 148 1.57 27.76 11.23
N GLU A 149 2.25 27.22 12.24
CA GLU A 149 3.70 26.96 12.19
C GLU A 149 4.07 25.83 11.23
N LEU A 150 5.12 26.04 10.45
CA LEU A 150 5.71 25.04 9.56
C LEU A 150 6.66 24.13 10.36
N VAL A 151 6.45 22.82 10.26
CA VAL A 151 7.19 21.80 11.01
C VAL A 151 7.61 20.64 10.11
N LEU A 152 8.61 19.87 10.56
CA LEU A 152 8.86 18.54 10.01
C LEU A 152 8.03 17.53 10.79
N TYR A 153 7.21 16.79 10.06
CA TYR A 153 6.45 15.65 10.58
C TYR A 153 7.16 14.34 10.23
N PHE A 154 7.42 13.54 11.27
CA PHE A 154 7.98 12.20 11.23
C PHE A 154 6.84 11.19 11.46
N GLN A 155 6.51 10.40 10.44
CA GLN A 155 5.42 9.42 10.51
C GLN A 155 5.74 8.28 11.48
N VAL A 156 4.71 7.60 11.99
CA VAL A 156 4.87 6.30 12.66
C VAL A 156 5.61 5.31 11.75
N ASP A 157 6.31 4.35 12.36
CA ASP A 157 7.28 3.46 11.73
C ASP A 157 8.58 4.14 11.27
N SER A 158 8.80 5.42 11.59
CA SER A 158 10.12 6.02 11.42
C SER A 158 11.09 5.50 12.48
N PHE A 159 12.26 5.03 12.05
CA PHE A 159 13.39 4.68 12.89
C PHE A 159 14.38 5.84 12.89
N LEU A 160 14.42 6.57 14.01
CA LEU A 160 15.23 7.76 14.21
C LEU A 160 16.63 7.37 14.68
N PRO A 161 17.71 7.86 14.06
CA PRO A 161 19.08 7.58 14.49
C PRO A 161 19.32 7.88 15.97
N GLY A 162 19.95 6.94 16.68
CA GLY A 162 20.29 7.09 18.10
C GLY A 162 21.39 8.13 18.34
N ALA A 163 22.36 8.19 17.43
CA ALA A 163 23.51 9.10 17.50
C ALA A 163 23.19 10.56 17.11
N ASP A 164 21.99 10.84 16.61
CA ASP A 164 21.58 12.21 16.28
C ASP A 164 20.88 12.84 17.48
N ASP A 165 21.62 13.71 18.18
CA ASP A 165 21.20 14.40 19.41
C ASP A 165 19.97 15.28 19.22
N ARG A 166 19.66 15.68 17.99
CA ARG A 166 18.45 16.47 17.68
C ARG A 166 17.19 15.73 18.09
N PHE A 167 17.18 14.40 17.98
CA PHE A 167 16.06 13.56 18.39
C PHE A 167 16.03 13.26 19.90
N GLY A 168 17.11 13.58 20.64
CA GLY A 168 17.22 13.26 22.06
C GLY A 168 16.68 14.32 23.02
N LYS A 169 16.57 15.58 22.59
CA LYS A 169 16.27 16.72 23.48
C LYS A 169 14.76 17.02 23.66
N GLY A 170 13.87 16.25 23.03
CA GLY A 170 12.49 16.70 22.78
C GLY A 170 11.40 16.35 23.79
N PHE A 171 11.53 15.30 24.63
CA PHE A 171 10.30 14.70 25.20
C PHE A 171 10.32 14.18 26.65
N GLY A 172 11.33 14.48 27.48
CA GLY A 172 11.27 14.21 28.93
C GLY A 172 11.18 12.73 29.37
N LYS A 173 10.99 11.79 28.44
CA LYS A 173 11.12 10.34 28.64
C LYS A 173 12.44 9.87 28.06
N ALA A 174 13.13 8.98 28.77
CA ALA A 174 14.32 8.30 28.26
C ALA A 174 14.02 7.61 26.92
N ARG A 175 14.91 7.77 25.93
CA ARG A 175 14.75 7.12 24.62
C ARG A 175 14.79 5.60 24.80
N LYS A 176 13.74 4.91 24.35
CA LYS A 176 13.76 3.45 24.20
C LYS A 176 14.51 3.10 22.92
N LEU A 177 15.83 3.03 23.02
CA LEU A 177 16.69 2.70 21.88
C LEU A 177 16.61 1.20 21.56
N GLN A 178 16.63 0.88 20.28
CA GLN A 178 16.54 -0.46 19.70
C GLN A 178 17.55 -0.59 18.57
N MET A 179 18.04 -1.80 18.34
CA MET A 179 18.90 -2.10 17.19
C MET A 179 18.04 -2.41 15.97
N PHE A 180 18.34 -1.77 14.84
CA PHE A 180 17.73 -2.04 13.55
C PHE A 180 18.75 -1.83 12.45
N ASP A 181 18.94 -2.85 11.61
CA ASP A 181 19.88 -2.82 10.48
C ASP A 181 21.30 -2.36 10.92
N GLY A 182 21.80 -2.97 12.01
CA GLY A 182 23.11 -2.66 12.60
C GLY A 182 23.23 -1.28 13.26
N LYS A 183 22.15 -0.48 13.30
CA LYS A 183 22.16 0.88 13.89
C LYS A 183 21.28 0.94 15.14
N LEU A 184 21.77 1.65 16.15
CA LEU A 184 21.00 1.97 17.34
C LEU A 184 20.12 3.21 17.06
N GLY A 185 18.86 3.17 17.47
CA GLY A 185 17.91 4.25 17.22
C GLY A 185 16.56 4.04 17.89
N GLN A 186 15.60 4.90 17.61
CA GLN A 186 14.27 4.87 18.22
C GLN A 186 13.19 4.68 17.16
N ARG A 187 12.35 3.66 17.31
CA ARG A 187 11.14 3.49 16.50
C ARG A 187 10.03 4.40 17.03
N LEU A 188 9.41 5.18 16.14
CA LEU A 188 8.16 5.88 16.43
C LEU A 188 6.98 4.91 16.30
N LYS A 189 6.18 4.81 17.36
CA LYS A 189 4.96 3.99 17.44
C LYS A 189 3.74 4.85 17.73
N SER A 190 2.56 4.29 17.59
CA SER A 190 1.33 4.93 18.07
C SER A 190 1.28 4.92 19.61
N GLU A 191 0.90 6.04 20.22
CA GLU A 191 0.69 6.16 21.66
C GLU A 191 -0.78 6.46 21.96
N LYS A 192 -1.34 5.80 22.99
CA LYS A 192 -2.72 5.97 23.43
C LYS A 192 -2.76 6.84 24.70
N PHE A 193 -3.74 7.74 24.74
CA PHE A 193 -4.11 8.53 25.91
C PHE A 193 -5.60 8.34 26.17
N GLY A 194 -5.98 8.06 27.42
CA GLY A 194 -7.37 7.87 27.82
C GLY A 194 -8.00 6.56 27.38
N CYS A 195 -9.29 6.40 27.67
CA CYS A 195 -10.06 5.20 27.40
C CYS A 195 -11.45 5.54 26.85
N GLY A 196 -12.18 4.53 26.37
CA GLY A 196 -13.55 4.71 25.88
C GLY A 196 -13.66 5.72 24.73
N GLU A 197 -14.64 6.62 24.84
CA GLU A 197 -14.93 7.67 23.86
C GLU A 197 -13.91 8.82 23.88
N ASP A 198 -13.24 9.05 25.02
CA ASP A 198 -12.22 10.08 25.20
C ASP A 198 -10.81 9.63 24.73
N LYS A 199 -10.73 8.47 24.09
CA LYS A 199 -9.46 7.90 23.61
C LYS A 199 -8.84 8.76 22.51
N ILE A 200 -7.61 9.20 22.75
CA ILE A 200 -6.79 9.93 21.78
C ILE A 200 -5.58 9.09 21.38
N VAL A 201 -5.32 9.02 20.08
CA VAL A 201 -4.14 8.32 19.54
C VAL A 201 -3.18 9.35 18.97
N SER A 202 -2.01 9.45 19.60
CA SER A 202 -0.89 10.23 19.09
C SER A 202 -0.07 9.38 18.13
N GLN A 203 0.17 9.89 16.92
CA GLN A 203 0.86 9.16 15.85
C GLN A 203 1.94 10.03 15.20
N GLY A 204 3.18 9.59 15.34
CA GLY A 204 4.35 10.27 14.80
C GLY A 204 4.84 11.38 15.73
N MET A 205 5.73 12.20 15.20
CA MET A 205 6.41 13.27 15.94
C MET A 205 6.53 14.50 15.05
N ILE A 206 6.37 15.70 15.62
CA ILE A 206 6.70 16.94 14.95
C ILE A 206 7.95 17.56 15.57
N MET A 207 8.74 18.25 14.75
CA MET A 207 9.88 19.05 15.20
C MET A 207 9.98 20.37 14.43
N PRO A 208 10.54 21.44 15.03
CA PRO A 208 10.80 22.67 14.32
C PRO A 208 11.76 22.43 13.15
N VAL A 209 11.48 23.03 11.99
CA VAL A 209 12.32 22.85 10.81
C VAL A 209 13.75 23.40 11.05
N GLN A 210 13.86 24.43 11.88
CA GLN A 210 15.11 25.10 12.26
C GLN A 210 16.06 24.17 13.02
N THR A 211 15.55 23.08 13.62
CA THR A 211 16.41 22.05 14.23
C THR A 211 17.27 21.31 13.19
N PHE A 212 16.94 21.43 11.90
CA PHE A 212 17.61 20.76 10.78
C PHE A 212 18.14 21.80 9.77
N PRO A 213 19.30 22.42 10.01
CA PRO A 213 19.85 23.48 9.16
C PRO A 213 19.98 23.10 7.68
N GLU A 214 20.29 21.84 7.38
CA GLU A 214 20.41 21.29 6.02
C GLU A 214 19.10 21.28 5.23
N ILE A 215 17.96 21.25 5.94
CA ILE A 215 16.62 21.40 5.35
C ILE A 215 16.22 22.87 5.36
N TRP A 216 16.41 23.54 6.50
CA TRP A 216 16.05 24.95 6.68
C TRP A 216 16.67 25.86 5.62
N LYS A 217 17.97 25.72 5.34
CA LYS A 217 18.67 26.49 4.29
C LYS A 217 18.04 26.31 2.90
N LYS A 218 17.56 25.11 2.58
CA LYS A 218 16.88 24.85 1.29
C LYS A 218 15.56 25.61 1.20
N LEU A 219 14.83 25.72 2.32
CA LEU A 219 13.59 26.49 2.37
C LEU A 219 13.86 27.99 2.36
N GLU A 220 14.90 28.47 3.05
CA GLU A 220 15.26 29.89 3.09
C GLU A 220 15.51 30.48 1.71
N VAL A 221 16.19 29.76 0.83
CA VAL A 221 16.39 30.19 -0.57
C VAL A 221 15.04 30.48 -1.23
N VAL A 222 14.09 29.54 -1.13
CA VAL A 222 12.75 29.72 -1.68
C VAL A 222 11.99 30.86 -0.99
N ARG A 223 12.11 30.96 0.35
CA ARG A 223 11.48 32.05 1.11
C ARG A 223 11.99 33.41 0.68
N GLN A 224 13.29 33.56 0.43
CA GLN A 224 13.89 34.80 -0.05
C GLN A 224 13.35 35.18 -1.43
N PHE A 225 13.27 34.23 -2.37
CA PHE A 225 12.68 34.48 -3.69
C PHE A 225 11.19 34.86 -3.64
N ILE A 226 10.41 34.29 -2.73
CA ILE A 226 8.98 34.66 -2.57
C ILE A 226 8.86 36.04 -1.87
N SER A 227 9.82 36.39 -1.02
CA SER A 227 9.80 37.63 -0.22
C SER A 227 10.38 38.85 -0.93
N THR A 228 10.88 38.72 -2.16
CA THR A 228 11.40 39.86 -2.97
C THR A 228 10.30 40.60 -3.74
N GLY A 229 9.06 40.12 -3.78
CA GLY A 229 7.88 40.85 -4.28
C GLY A 229 7.07 41.55 -3.17
N ASP A 230 5.95 42.19 -3.53
CA ASP A 230 5.01 42.86 -2.59
C ASP A 230 4.38 41.91 -1.53
N MET A 231 4.65 40.60 -1.60
CA MET A 231 4.19 39.56 -0.67
C MET A 231 4.95 39.51 0.67
N LYS A 232 5.60 40.61 1.07
CA LYS A 232 6.63 40.64 2.13
C LYS A 232 6.21 40.22 3.54
N GLN A 233 4.94 39.92 3.82
CA GLN A 233 4.47 39.65 5.19
C GLN A 233 3.43 38.53 5.34
N ASN A 234 3.02 37.85 4.25
CA ASN A 234 2.03 36.77 4.37
C ASN A 234 2.72 35.42 4.63
N ILE A 235 3.05 35.16 5.89
CA ILE A 235 3.66 33.89 6.36
C ILE A 235 2.82 32.68 5.94
N GLU A 236 1.49 32.81 5.94
CA GLU A 236 0.59 31.73 5.53
C GLU A 236 0.79 31.38 4.04
N LEU A 237 0.80 32.38 3.16
CA LEU A 237 1.03 32.18 1.73
C LEU A 237 2.42 31.59 1.44
N ILE A 238 3.45 32.04 2.17
CA ILE A 238 4.80 31.47 2.08
C ILE A 238 4.78 30.00 2.48
N ASN A 239 4.16 29.66 3.61
CA ASN A 239 4.05 28.28 4.08
C ASN A 239 3.26 27.42 3.09
N GLN A 240 2.14 27.92 2.56
CA GLN A 240 1.35 27.22 1.53
C GLN A 240 2.17 26.96 0.27
N THR A 241 2.96 27.96 -0.18
CA THR A 241 3.82 27.83 -1.36
C THR A 241 4.92 26.78 -1.12
N LEU A 242 5.59 26.83 0.04
CA LEU A 242 6.58 25.82 0.41
C LEU A 242 5.98 24.41 0.49
N LEU A 243 4.78 24.27 1.07
CA LEU A 243 4.07 22.99 1.12
C LEU A 243 3.72 22.46 -0.28
N VAL A 244 3.39 23.33 -1.24
CA VAL A 244 3.15 22.93 -2.63
C VAL A 244 4.46 22.51 -3.30
N MET A 245 5.52 23.32 -3.17
CA MET A 245 6.81 23.05 -3.82
C MET A 245 7.51 21.80 -3.29
N TYR A 246 7.39 21.53 -1.98
CA TYR A 246 8.03 20.40 -1.32
C TYR A 246 7.04 19.30 -0.94
N ARG A 247 5.84 19.32 -1.53
CA ARG A 247 4.76 18.39 -1.19
C ARG A 247 5.23 16.94 -1.24
N ASP A 248 5.88 16.56 -2.32
CA ASP A 248 6.23 15.17 -2.59
C ASP A 248 7.63 14.82 -2.07
N ARG A 249 8.29 15.75 -1.37
CA ARG A 249 9.64 15.53 -0.84
C ARG A 249 9.62 14.72 0.44
N ASN A 250 10.35 13.60 0.43
CA ASN A 250 10.70 12.83 1.61
C ASN A 250 12.08 13.28 2.12
N TRP A 251 12.15 13.77 3.36
CA TRP A 251 13.39 14.21 3.98
C TRP A 251 14.13 13.10 4.76
N ALA A 252 13.60 11.88 4.75
CA ALA A 252 14.11 10.79 5.57
C ALA A 252 15.58 10.46 5.29
N GLU A 253 15.97 10.37 4.02
CA GLU A 253 17.34 10.06 3.61
C GLU A 253 18.33 11.10 4.12
N VAL A 254 18.01 12.39 3.94
CA VAL A 254 18.83 13.52 4.41
C VAL A 254 19.08 13.45 5.91
N LEU A 255 18.11 12.93 6.68
CA LEU A 255 18.18 12.82 8.13
C LEU A 255 18.62 11.42 8.63
N GLY A 256 18.96 10.50 7.73
CA GLY A 256 19.29 9.11 8.08
C GLY A 256 18.13 8.33 8.70
N VAL A 257 16.89 8.80 8.56
CA VAL A 257 15.68 8.15 9.08
C VAL A 257 15.32 6.98 8.16
N LYS A 258 15.12 5.80 8.75
CA LYS A 258 14.72 4.59 8.01
C LYS A 258 13.28 4.22 8.35
N LYS A 259 12.64 3.44 7.47
CA LYS A 259 11.37 2.78 7.82
C LYS A 259 11.68 1.56 8.67
N TRP A 260 11.12 1.51 9.86
CA TRP A 260 11.09 0.29 10.66
C TRP A 260 10.21 -0.74 9.98
N GLU A 261 10.73 -1.96 9.87
CA GLU A 261 9.94 -3.11 9.45
C GLU A 261 10.15 -4.21 10.48
N GLU A 262 9.07 -4.86 10.88
CA GLU A 262 9.13 -6.12 11.64
C GLU A 262 9.60 -7.21 10.69
N THR A 263 10.89 -7.20 10.39
CA THR A 263 11.53 -8.40 9.87
C THR A 263 11.76 -9.33 11.06
N ALA A 264 11.07 -10.48 11.06
CA ALA A 264 11.61 -11.67 11.70
C ALA A 264 13.11 -11.75 11.35
N PRO A 265 14.00 -12.12 12.29
CA PRO A 265 15.43 -12.16 12.04
C PRO A 265 15.70 -13.05 10.84
N GLN A 266 15.85 -12.45 9.67
CA GLN A 266 16.38 -13.13 8.51
C GLN A 266 17.88 -12.98 8.65
N PRO A 267 18.63 -14.09 8.69
CA PRO A 267 20.09 -14.04 8.59
C PRO A 267 20.47 -13.13 7.42
N GLN A 268 21.58 -12.39 7.52
CA GLN A 268 22.11 -11.65 6.38
C GLN A 268 22.17 -12.59 5.17
N GLN A 269 21.24 -12.41 4.23
CA GLN A 269 21.07 -13.37 3.15
C GLN A 269 22.08 -13.03 2.05
N PRO A 270 22.89 -13.99 1.58
CA PRO A 270 23.85 -13.74 0.52
C PRO A 270 23.14 -13.24 -0.74
N GLU A 271 23.79 -12.33 -1.47
CA GLU A 271 23.22 -11.63 -2.63
C GLU A 271 22.72 -12.55 -3.76
N HIS A 272 23.12 -13.82 -3.76
CA HIS A 272 22.85 -14.84 -4.78
C HIS A 272 21.42 -15.42 -4.78
N ARG A 273 20.56 -15.02 -3.84
CA ARG A 273 19.21 -15.62 -3.66
C ARG A 273 18.07 -14.92 -4.41
N ARG A 274 18.30 -13.72 -4.94
CA ARG A 274 17.30 -12.93 -5.68
C ARG A 274 17.72 -12.76 -7.13
N LEU A 275 16.77 -12.65 -8.06
CA LEU A 275 17.08 -12.31 -9.46
C LEU A 275 17.44 -10.83 -9.62
N GLY A 276 16.88 -9.99 -8.75
CA GLY A 276 17.17 -8.56 -8.73
C GLY A 276 16.17 -7.79 -7.87
N MET A 277 16.15 -6.48 -8.04
CA MET A 277 15.13 -5.63 -7.41
C MET A 277 13.76 -5.89 -8.03
N TYR A 278 12.70 -5.53 -7.32
CA TYR A 278 11.36 -5.49 -7.89
C TYR A 278 11.37 -4.74 -9.24
N PRO A 279 10.84 -5.32 -10.34
CA PRO A 279 10.95 -4.76 -11.68
C PRO A 279 9.96 -3.61 -11.90
N ALA A 280 10.16 -2.50 -11.18
CA ALA A 280 9.27 -1.34 -11.16
C ALA A 280 9.13 -0.65 -12.53
N GLY A 281 10.10 -0.86 -13.44
CA GLY A 281 10.03 -0.38 -14.83
C GLY A 281 9.10 -1.18 -15.74
N VAL A 282 8.62 -2.35 -15.31
CA VAL A 282 7.69 -3.21 -16.07
C VAL A 282 6.27 -3.10 -15.54
N PHE A 283 6.12 -3.14 -14.22
CA PHE A 283 4.83 -2.99 -13.55
C PHE A 283 4.97 -2.24 -12.23
N ARG A 284 3.95 -1.45 -11.90
CA ARG A 284 3.95 -0.57 -10.73
C ARG A 284 3.69 -1.33 -9.44
N ARG A 285 4.22 -0.81 -8.34
CA ARG A 285 3.91 -1.26 -6.98
C ARG A 285 2.50 -0.86 -6.55
N THR A 286 2.06 -1.44 -5.44
CA THR A 286 0.78 -1.17 -4.76
C THR A 286 0.94 -0.35 -3.49
N ASP A 287 2.04 0.38 -3.36
CA ASP A 287 2.21 1.29 -2.24
C ASP A 287 1.02 2.27 -2.21
N VAL A 288 0.35 2.30 -1.06
CA VAL A 288 -0.85 3.11 -0.85
C VAL A 288 -0.60 4.07 0.29
N GLN A 289 -0.93 5.35 0.06
CA GLN A 289 -0.83 6.38 1.09
C GLN A 289 -1.89 6.16 2.17
N ARG A 290 -1.60 6.60 3.40
CA ARG A 290 -2.59 6.61 4.47
C ARG A 290 -3.59 7.73 4.25
N VAL A 291 -4.82 7.55 4.73
CA VAL A 291 -5.90 8.55 4.56
C VAL A 291 -5.52 9.90 5.14
N GLU A 292 -4.73 9.93 6.22
CA GLU A 292 -4.22 11.13 6.86
C GLU A 292 -3.36 12.00 5.92
N ASP A 293 -2.76 11.40 4.89
CA ASP A 293 -2.00 12.10 3.84
C ASP A 293 -2.87 12.54 2.64
N CYS A 294 -4.20 12.38 2.74
CA CYS A 294 -5.17 12.74 1.72
C CYS A 294 -6.06 13.93 2.17
N PRO A 295 -5.49 15.13 2.45
CA PRO A 295 -6.21 16.22 3.12
C PRO A 295 -7.39 16.81 2.32
N ASN A 296 -7.43 16.54 1.01
CA ASN A 296 -8.45 17.09 0.13
C ASN A 296 -9.69 16.20 0.00
N LEU A 297 -9.65 14.96 0.51
CA LEU A 297 -10.65 13.92 0.23
C LEU A 297 -12.10 14.35 0.55
N PHE A 298 -12.27 15.14 1.61
CA PHE A 298 -13.55 15.70 2.06
C PHE A 298 -13.65 17.22 1.91
N LYS A 299 -12.71 17.84 1.20
CA LYS A 299 -12.67 19.30 0.99
C LYS A 299 -12.98 19.73 -0.44
N LYS A 300 -12.60 18.91 -1.42
CA LYS A 300 -12.78 19.24 -2.84
C LYS A 300 -13.96 18.47 -3.41
N GLN A 301 -14.95 19.21 -3.92
CA GLN A 301 -16.20 18.68 -4.50
C GLN A 301 -15.99 17.63 -5.59
N LYS A 302 -14.86 17.69 -6.31
CA LYS A 302 -14.51 16.68 -7.34
C LYS A 302 -14.48 15.24 -6.81
N TYR A 303 -14.32 15.03 -5.51
CA TYR A 303 -14.29 13.71 -4.89
C TYR A 303 -15.67 13.16 -4.52
N ASP A 304 -16.68 14.01 -4.41
CA ASP A 304 -18.01 13.64 -3.91
C ASP A 304 -18.71 12.63 -4.82
N LYS A 305 -18.44 12.72 -6.12
CA LYS A 305 -19.03 11.84 -7.15
C LYS A 305 -18.25 10.54 -7.39
N LEU A 306 -17.09 10.38 -6.75
CA LEU A 306 -16.21 9.25 -7.05
C LEU A 306 -16.59 8.01 -6.26
N VAL A 307 -16.59 6.89 -6.96
CA VAL A 307 -16.86 5.56 -6.40
C VAL A 307 -15.54 4.86 -6.11
N TYR A 308 -15.46 4.25 -4.94
CA TYR A 308 -14.34 3.48 -4.46
C TYR A 308 -14.78 2.05 -4.16
N GLN A 309 -13.99 1.06 -4.53
CA GLN A 309 -14.07 -0.26 -3.90
C GLN A 309 -13.48 -0.14 -2.50
N GLU A 310 -14.24 -0.57 -1.49
CA GLU A 310 -13.80 -0.75 -0.11
C GLU A 310 -13.46 -2.23 0.11
N SER A 311 -12.24 -2.53 0.54
CA SER A 311 -11.82 -3.90 0.89
C SER A 311 -11.07 -3.95 2.21
N VAL A 312 -11.07 -5.11 2.85
CA VAL A 312 -10.23 -5.38 4.03
C VAL A 312 -8.77 -5.27 3.65
N LYS A 313 -7.98 -4.63 4.51
CA LYS A 313 -6.52 -4.67 4.45
C LYS A 313 -6.05 -5.89 5.23
N MET A 314 -5.57 -6.90 4.51
CA MET A 314 -4.96 -8.08 5.10
C MET A 314 -3.56 -7.74 5.66
N ASP A 315 -3.20 -8.33 6.79
CA ASP A 315 -1.85 -8.28 7.37
C ASP A 315 -1.05 -9.51 6.95
N GLY A 316 -0.21 -9.35 5.94
CA GLY A 316 0.61 -10.43 5.44
C GLY A 316 1.92 -9.94 4.83
N ALA A 317 2.35 -10.65 3.80
CA ALA A 317 3.48 -10.28 2.97
C ALA A 317 3.01 -10.07 1.53
N ALA A 318 3.24 -8.86 1.00
CA ALA A 318 2.93 -8.55 -0.38
C ALA A 318 3.67 -9.49 -1.35
N MET A 319 2.89 -10.11 -2.25
CA MET A 319 3.36 -11.03 -3.27
C MET A 319 2.84 -10.60 -4.65
N VAL A 320 3.70 -10.69 -5.66
CA VAL A 320 3.35 -10.43 -7.05
C VAL A 320 3.75 -11.63 -7.90
N ALA A 321 2.82 -12.14 -8.69
CA ALA A 321 3.12 -13.09 -9.76
C ALA A 321 2.91 -12.39 -11.11
N TYR A 322 3.89 -12.44 -12.00
CA TYR A 322 3.81 -11.78 -13.30
C TYR A 322 4.00 -12.78 -14.44
N TYR A 323 3.39 -12.49 -15.59
CA TYR A 323 3.61 -13.19 -16.84
C TYR A 323 3.85 -12.16 -17.94
N VAL A 324 4.96 -12.28 -18.67
CA VAL A 324 5.34 -11.37 -19.76
C VAL A 324 5.88 -12.18 -20.93
N LYS A 325 5.24 -12.05 -22.08
CA LYS A 325 5.68 -12.66 -23.35
C LYS A 325 6.96 -12.00 -23.84
N LYS A 326 7.84 -12.76 -24.52
CA LYS A 326 9.08 -12.22 -25.13
C LYS A 326 8.82 -11.09 -26.11
N SER A 327 7.65 -11.07 -26.74
CA SER A 327 7.22 -10.01 -27.68
C SER A 327 6.75 -8.71 -26.98
N CYS A 328 6.62 -8.69 -25.66
CA CYS A 328 6.26 -7.48 -24.93
C CYS A 328 7.36 -6.42 -25.04
N THR A 329 6.98 -5.17 -25.31
CA THR A 329 7.90 -4.03 -25.37
C THR A 329 8.67 -3.80 -24.06
N HIS A 330 8.11 -4.22 -22.93
CA HIS A 330 8.71 -4.09 -21.60
C HIS A 330 9.55 -5.32 -21.20
N PHE A 331 9.64 -6.38 -22.02
CA PHE A 331 10.34 -7.62 -21.65
C PHE A 331 11.82 -7.39 -21.32
N GLY A 332 12.49 -6.50 -22.06
CA GLY A 332 13.90 -6.16 -21.85
C GLY A 332 14.20 -5.41 -20.55
N LEU A 333 13.18 -4.95 -19.82
CA LEU A 333 13.32 -4.26 -18.54
C LEU A 333 13.23 -5.22 -17.33
N LEU A 334 12.99 -6.52 -17.56
CA LEU A 334 13.01 -7.54 -16.51
C LEU A 334 14.45 -7.82 -16.06
N ASN A 335 14.62 -8.28 -14.82
CA ASN A 335 15.96 -8.61 -14.30
C ASN A 335 16.64 -9.67 -15.18
N PRO A 336 17.95 -9.66 -15.36
CA PRO A 336 18.64 -10.73 -16.08
C PRO A 336 18.43 -12.09 -15.39
N LEU A 337 18.42 -13.16 -16.18
CA LEU A 337 18.37 -14.52 -15.66
C LEU A 337 19.80 -15.06 -15.44
N PRO A 338 20.06 -15.80 -14.36
CA PRO A 338 21.27 -16.60 -14.23
C PRO A 338 21.28 -17.76 -15.25
N GLU A 339 22.43 -18.41 -15.40
CA GLU A 339 22.59 -19.56 -16.31
C GLU A 339 21.63 -20.71 -15.99
N LYS A 340 21.38 -20.96 -14.70
CA LYS A 340 20.42 -21.98 -14.22
C LYS A 340 19.19 -21.29 -13.64
N VAL A 341 18.03 -21.61 -14.21
CA VAL A 341 16.72 -21.08 -13.78
C VAL A 341 15.78 -22.23 -13.46
N GLY A 342 14.76 -21.95 -12.66
CA GLY A 342 13.73 -22.95 -12.38
C GLY A 342 12.83 -23.21 -13.59
N PRO A 343 12.19 -24.39 -13.64
CA PRO A 343 11.41 -24.83 -14.79
C PRO A 343 10.19 -23.95 -15.09
N ASN A 344 9.71 -23.17 -14.13
CA ASN A 344 8.54 -22.30 -14.32
C ASN A 344 8.92 -20.84 -14.61
N THR A 345 10.21 -20.50 -14.55
CA THR A 345 10.68 -19.13 -14.78
C THR A 345 10.61 -18.75 -16.27
N VAL A 346 10.94 -19.69 -17.15
CA VAL A 346 10.85 -19.54 -18.61
C VAL A 346 9.83 -20.52 -19.14
N LEU A 347 8.75 -20.01 -19.71
CA LEU A 347 7.66 -20.83 -20.22
C LEU A 347 7.80 -20.98 -21.75
N GLU A 348 8.08 -22.20 -22.18
CA GLU A 348 8.23 -22.56 -23.58
C GLU A 348 6.85 -22.77 -24.22
N GLY A 349 6.51 -21.88 -25.15
CA GLY A 349 5.29 -21.90 -25.95
C GLY A 349 5.52 -21.11 -27.24
N ALA A 350 4.51 -21.00 -28.13
CA ALA A 350 4.67 -20.46 -29.49
C ALA A 350 5.34 -19.07 -29.59
N GLN A 351 5.30 -18.25 -28.53
CA GLN A 351 5.94 -16.93 -28.49
C GLN A 351 7.02 -16.79 -27.39
N GLY A 352 7.19 -17.81 -26.54
CA GLY A 352 8.01 -17.76 -25.32
C GLY A 352 7.56 -16.70 -24.31
N ALA A 353 7.62 -17.01 -23.02
CA ALA A 353 7.28 -16.05 -21.97
C ALA A 353 8.15 -16.22 -20.73
N ARG A 354 8.15 -15.19 -19.89
CA ARG A 354 8.71 -15.22 -18.55
C ARG A 354 7.59 -15.18 -17.53
N PHE A 355 7.65 -16.09 -16.58
CA PHE A 355 6.85 -16.03 -15.37
C PHE A 355 7.79 -15.78 -14.19
N GLY A 356 7.37 -14.93 -13.25
CA GLY A 356 8.18 -14.63 -12.10
C GLY A 356 7.35 -14.26 -10.89
N VAL A 357 7.98 -14.40 -9.72
CA VAL A 357 7.37 -14.11 -8.44
C VAL A 357 8.22 -13.08 -7.69
N CYS A 358 7.58 -12.08 -7.12
CA CYS A 358 8.24 -11.02 -6.39
C CYS A 358 7.65 -10.88 -4.98
N SER A 359 8.49 -10.47 -4.02
CA SER A 359 8.01 -9.74 -2.85
C SER A 359 7.78 -8.26 -3.22
N ASN A 360 7.46 -7.40 -2.26
CA ASN A 360 7.43 -5.95 -2.49
C ASN A 360 8.80 -5.31 -2.81
N LYS A 361 9.91 -6.00 -2.60
CA LYS A 361 11.27 -5.43 -2.74
C LYS A 361 12.09 -6.08 -3.84
N VAL A 362 11.97 -7.38 -4.03
CA VAL A 362 12.87 -8.15 -4.89
C VAL A 362 12.11 -9.16 -5.73
N GLU A 363 12.67 -9.49 -6.89
CA GLU A 363 12.27 -10.66 -7.67
C GLU A 363 12.94 -11.91 -7.08
N LYS A 364 12.15 -12.93 -6.80
CA LYS A 364 12.58 -14.18 -6.16
C LYS A 364 13.08 -15.17 -7.19
N ASN A 365 14.15 -15.89 -6.88
CA ASN A 365 14.63 -17.00 -7.70
C ASN A 365 13.84 -18.27 -7.35
N GLU A 366 13.34 -18.99 -8.34
CA GLU A 366 12.59 -20.24 -8.15
C GLU A 366 13.45 -21.34 -7.51
N LEU A 367 14.74 -21.39 -7.86
CA LEU A 367 15.69 -22.38 -7.34
C LEU A 367 16.29 -22.00 -5.98
N GLU A 368 15.79 -20.94 -5.35
CA GLU A 368 16.31 -20.47 -4.07
C GLU A 368 16.05 -21.50 -2.96
N GLU A 369 17.12 -22.13 -2.44
CA GLU A 369 17.04 -22.97 -1.25
C GLU A 369 16.73 -22.11 -0.02
N GLN A 370 15.54 -22.34 0.55
CA GLN A 370 15.07 -21.63 1.73
C GLN A 370 15.56 -22.31 3.02
N GLY A 371 16.00 -21.50 3.98
CA GLY A 371 16.31 -22.00 5.32
C GLY A 371 15.06 -22.42 6.10
N PRO A 372 15.22 -23.14 7.23
CA PRO A 372 14.10 -23.50 8.10
C PRO A 372 13.36 -22.23 8.58
N GLY A 373 12.02 -22.26 8.57
CA GLY A 373 11.18 -21.17 9.08
C GLY A 373 10.89 -20.01 8.11
N ALA A 374 11.09 -20.18 6.80
CA ALA A 374 10.72 -19.18 5.78
C ALA A 374 9.41 -19.54 5.05
N PHE A 375 8.50 -18.58 4.89
CA PHE A 375 7.32 -18.71 4.04
C PHE A 375 7.69 -18.57 2.55
N ARG A 376 6.98 -19.30 1.67
CA ARG A 376 7.47 -19.61 0.31
C ARG A 376 6.58 -19.02 -0.78
N TYR A 377 7.06 -17.91 -1.36
CA TYR A 377 6.42 -17.22 -2.48
C TYR A 377 6.21 -18.13 -3.71
N TRP A 378 7.29 -18.78 -4.16
CA TRP A 378 7.24 -19.66 -5.33
C TRP A 378 6.38 -20.91 -5.08
N GLU A 379 6.48 -21.54 -3.92
CA GLU A 379 5.64 -22.69 -3.58
C GLU A 379 4.14 -22.33 -3.61
N THR A 380 3.77 -21.17 -3.08
CA THR A 380 2.38 -20.70 -3.17
C THR A 380 1.97 -20.46 -4.62
N ALA A 381 2.82 -19.84 -5.44
CA ALA A 381 2.53 -19.63 -6.86
C ALA A 381 2.31 -20.94 -7.62
N LEU A 382 3.11 -21.98 -7.33
CA LEU A 382 3.01 -23.30 -7.94
C LEU A 382 1.79 -24.07 -7.45
N ARG A 383 1.51 -24.05 -6.13
CA ARG A 383 0.30 -24.67 -5.54
C ARG A 383 -0.98 -24.09 -6.13
N LEU A 384 -0.99 -22.80 -6.45
CA LEU A 384 -2.13 -22.11 -7.09
C LEU A 384 -2.15 -22.26 -8.62
N ASP A 385 -1.18 -22.97 -9.21
CA ASP A 385 -1.00 -23.15 -10.66
C ASP A 385 -0.95 -21.83 -11.44
N LEU A 386 -0.34 -20.79 -10.85
CA LEU A 386 -0.24 -19.46 -11.47
C LEU A 386 0.51 -19.47 -12.81
N PRO A 387 1.62 -20.22 -13.01
CA PRO A 387 2.28 -20.26 -14.32
C PRO A 387 1.33 -20.70 -15.44
N SER A 388 0.59 -21.79 -15.25
CA SER A 388 -0.33 -22.32 -16.26
C SER A 388 -1.54 -21.41 -16.44
N LYS A 389 -2.14 -20.93 -15.35
CA LYS A 389 -3.30 -20.03 -15.41
C LYS A 389 -2.98 -18.73 -16.14
N MET A 390 -1.86 -18.10 -15.83
CA MET A 390 -1.45 -16.84 -16.48
C MET A 390 -0.99 -17.06 -17.93
N SER A 391 -0.36 -18.19 -18.23
CA SER A 391 -0.02 -18.57 -19.61
C SER A 391 -1.28 -18.75 -20.47
N LYS A 392 -2.30 -19.44 -19.94
CA LYS A 392 -3.60 -19.64 -20.63
C LYS A 392 -4.35 -18.33 -20.88
N LEU A 393 -4.22 -17.34 -19.98
CA LEU A 393 -4.77 -16.00 -20.22
C LEU A 393 -4.10 -15.30 -21.42
N GLY A 394 -2.83 -15.58 -21.70
CA GLY A 394 -2.10 -15.03 -22.86
C GLY A 394 -1.85 -13.51 -22.82
N ARG A 395 -2.03 -12.87 -21.64
CA ARG A 395 -1.89 -11.42 -21.43
C ARG A 395 -0.62 -11.10 -20.65
N ASN A 396 0.05 -9.98 -20.99
CA ASN A 396 1.15 -9.46 -20.20
C ASN A 396 0.58 -8.79 -18.94
N ILE A 397 0.65 -9.47 -17.80
CA ILE A 397 -0.07 -9.07 -16.59
C ILE A 397 0.74 -9.39 -15.33
N ALA A 398 0.60 -8.54 -14.31
CA ALA A 398 1.07 -8.81 -12.95
C ALA A 398 -0.12 -8.90 -11.99
N ILE A 399 -0.30 -10.03 -11.33
CA ILE A 399 -1.29 -10.27 -10.27
C ILE A 399 -0.64 -9.94 -8.94
N GLN A 400 -1.27 -9.05 -8.18
CA GLN A 400 -0.74 -8.52 -6.92
C GLN A 400 -1.72 -8.80 -5.79
N GLY A 401 -1.17 -9.34 -4.70
CA GLY A 401 -1.96 -9.79 -3.57
C GLY A 401 -1.15 -9.82 -2.28
N GLU A 402 -1.82 -10.20 -1.21
CA GLU A 402 -1.24 -10.40 0.10
C GLU A 402 -1.15 -11.90 0.38
N LEU A 403 0.04 -12.39 0.69
CA LEU A 403 0.24 -13.74 1.19
C LEU A 403 0.11 -13.72 2.71
N CYS A 404 -0.85 -14.44 3.26
CA CYS A 404 -1.13 -14.52 4.70
C CYS A 404 -0.99 -15.96 5.18
N GLY A 405 -0.76 -16.17 6.47
CA GLY A 405 -0.76 -17.49 7.10
C GLY A 405 0.43 -17.73 8.02
N GLU A 406 0.72 -19.00 8.26
CA GLU A 406 1.79 -19.40 9.16
C GLU A 406 3.15 -18.80 8.75
N LEU A 407 3.95 -18.41 9.75
CA LEU A 407 5.27 -17.76 9.59
C LEU A 407 5.23 -16.36 8.98
N ILE A 408 4.04 -15.79 8.74
CA ILE A 408 3.87 -14.45 8.17
C ILE A 408 3.16 -13.56 9.18
N GLN A 409 3.84 -12.49 9.63
CA GLN A 409 3.28 -11.48 10.54
C GLN A 409 2.62 -12.04 11.81
N GLY A 410 3.10 -13.18 12.31
CA GLY A 410 2.51 -13.86 13.46
C GLY A 410 1.13 -14.47 13.20
N ASN A 411 0.76 -14.69 11.93
CA ASN A 411 -0.53 -15.22 11.48
C ASN A 411 -1.72 -14.48 12.11
N ARG A 412 -1.67 -13.14 12.15
CA ARG A 412 -2.74 -12.30 12.73
C ARG A 412 -4.08 -12.42 11.99
N GLU A 413 -4.06 -12.91 10.75
CA GLU A 413 -5.27 -13.26 9.99
C GLU A 413 -5.95 -14.55 10.49
N GLY A 414 -5.28 -15.35 11.32
CA GLY A 414 -5.86 -16.53 11.95
C GLY A 414 -6.14 -17.69 10.98
N LEU A 415 -5.31 -17.86 9.95
CA LEU A 415 -5.41 -19.03 9.07
C LEU A 415 -5.01 -20.32 9.83
N PRO A 416 -5.51 -21.50 9.42
CA PRO A 416 -5.14 -22.76 10.05
C PRO A 416 -3.62 -22.97 10.09
N GLU A 417 -3.14 -23.69 11.10
CA GLU A 417 -1.73 -24.08 11.21
C GLU A 417 -1.29 -24.88 9.97
N GLY A 418 -0.11 -24.60 9.43
CA GLY A 418 0.38 -25.16 8.18
C GLY A 418 -0.14 -24.48 6.92
N GLU A 419 -1.13 -23.59 7.01
CA GLU A 419 -1.74 -22.97 5.84
C GLU A 419 -1.18 -21.58 5.50
N GLN A 420 -1.04 -21.34 4.20
CA GLN A 420 -0.76 -20.05 3.61
C GLN A 420 -1.74 -19.80 2.47
N GLU A 421 -2.22 -18.57 2.34
CA GLU A 421 -3.19 -18.22 1.32
C GLU A 421 -2.87 -16.87 0.67
N PHE A 422 -3.08 -16.81 -0.64
CA PHE A 422 -2.82 -15.61 -1.44
C PHE A 422 -4.13 -14.91 -1.78
N PHE A 423 -4.28 -13.69 -1.28
CA PHE A 423 -5.45 -12.85 -1.49
C PHE A 423 -5.15 -11.75 -2.50
N VAL A 424 -5.67 -11.89 -3.72
CA VAL A 424 -5.52 -10.89 -4.79
C VAL A 424 -6.19 -9.58 -4.36
N TYR A 425 -5.52 -8.45 -4.57
CA TYR A 425 -6.11 -7.11 -4.39
C TYR A 425 -5.94 -6.20 -5.60
N ALA A 426 -5.07 -6.50 -6.55
CA ALA A 426 -4.87 -5.69 -7.75
C ALA A 426 -4.28 -6.53 -8.88
N MET A 427 -4.49 -6.06 -10.11
CA MET A 427 -3.79 -6.56 -11.28
C MET A 427 -3.30 -5.39 -12.12
N PHE A 428 -2.11 -5.52 -12.69
CA PHE A 428 -1.49 -4.52 -13.54
C PHE A 428 -1.41 -5.03 -14.98
N ASP A 429 -2.02 -4.29 -15.90
CA ASP A 429 -1.93 -4.54 -17.34
C ASP A 429 -0.62 -3.93 -17.85
N ILE A 430 0.34 -4.79 -18.18
CA ILE A 430 1.71 -4.40 -18.53
C ILE A 430 1.75 -3.76 -19.92
N ASP A 431 0.89 -4.18 -20.84
CA ASP A 431 0.82 -3.59 -22.18
C ASP A 431 0.28 -2.15 -22.11
N ARG A 432 -0.75 -1.93 -21.29
CA ARG A 432 -1.39 -0.61 -21.12
C ARG A 432 -0.76 0.25 -20.04
N GLN A 433 0.27 -0.24 -19.35
CA GLN A 433 0.96 0.42 -18.23
C GLN A 433 0.00 1.04 -17.19
N ARG A 434 -1.07 0.32 -16.86
CA ARG A 434 -2.07 0.77 -15.88
C ARG A 434 -2.66 -0.37 -15.07
N PHE A 435 -3.13 -0.02 -13.88
CA PHE A 435 -3.94 -0.90 -13.08
C PHE A 435 -5.27 -1.21 -13.75
N ILE A 436 -5.69 -2.47 -13.66
CA ILE A 436 -7.01 -2.94 -14.09
C ILE A 436 -8.07 -2.38 -13.13
N ASN A 437 -9.28 -2.12 -13.65
CA ASN A 437 -10.38 -1.62 -12.83
C ASN A 437 -10.69 -2.61 -11.69
N PRO A 438 -10.92 -2.15 -10.44
CA PRO A 438 -11.17 -3.05 -9.32
C PRO A 438 -12.31 -4.06 -9.52
N ARG A 439 -13.36 -3.72 -10.28
CA ARG A 439 -14.45 -4.67 -10.63
C ARG A 439 -13.94 -5.81 -11.50
N ASP A 440 -13.17 -5.48 -12.52
CA ASP A 440 -12.59 -6.46 -13.44
C ASP A 440 -11.57 -7.35 -12.71
N VAL A 441 -10.85 -6.82 -11.71
CA VAL A 441 -9.93 -7.60 -10.88
C VAL A 441 -10.66 -8.68 -10.08
N GLU A 442 -11.82 -8.37 -9.48
CA GLU A 442 -12.64 -9.38 -8.78
C GLU A 442 -13.11 -10.47 -9.74
N MET A 443 -13.58 -10.07 -10.93
CA MET A 443 -14.01 -11.01 -11.96
C MET A 443 -12.85 -11.92 -12.41
N PHE A 444 -11.69 -11.34 -12.72
CA PHE A 444 -10.51 -12.12 -13.13
C PHE A 444 -10.01 -13.03 -12.01
N ALA A 445 -10.01 -12.58 -10.75
CA ALA A 445 -9.63 -13.44 -9.64
C ALA A 445 -10.56 -14.65 -9.54
N LYS A 446 -11.87 -14.45 -9.68
CA LYS A 446 -12.87 -15.53 -9.69
C LYS A 446 -12.68 -16.49 -10.87
N GLU A 447 -12.49 -15.97 -12.09
CA GLU A 447 -12.25 -16.77 -13.30
C GLU A 447 -10.99 -17.64 -13.18
N LEU A 448 -9.95 -17.14 -12.51
CA LEU A 448 -8.71 -17.87 -12.25
C LEU A 448 -8.78 -18.81 -11.03
N GLY A 449 -9.92 -18.84 -10.33
CA GLY A 449 -10.06 -19.59 -9.07
C GLY A 449 -9.07 -19.12 -8.00
N LEU A 450 -8.81 -17.81 -7.91
CA LEU A 450 -7.97 -17.18 -6.90
C LEU A 450 -8.84 -16.48 -5.86
N LYS A 451 -8.44 -16.57 -4.59
CA LYS A 451 -9.08 -15.78 -3.54
C LYS A 451 -8.75 -14.31 -3.75
N HIS A 452 -9.76 -13.45 -3.58
CA HIS A 452 -9.60 -12.01 -3.55
C HIS A 452 -9.68 -11.53 -2.10
N VAL A 453 -9.03 -10.42 -1.76
CA VAL A 453 -9.24 -9.77 -0.45
C VAL A 453 -10.73 -9.51 -0.23
N PRO A 454 -11.26 -9.62 1.00
CA PRO A 454 -12.68 -9.40 1.25
C PRO A 454 -13.11 -7.99 0.80
N VAL A 455 -14.02 -7.93 -0.18
CA VAL A 455 -14.61 -6.68 -0.68
C VAL A 455 -15.89 -6.40 0.09
N LEU A 456 -15.94 -5.23 0.74
CA LEU A 456 -17.08 -4.82 1.56
C LEU A 456 -18.15 -4.09 0.73
N GLY A 457 -17.76 -3.58 -0.44
CA GLY A 457 -18.68 -2.98 -1.40
C GLY A 457 -18.07 -1.83 -2.19
N TYR A 458 -18.95 -1.11 -2.87
CA TYR A 458 -18.61 0.03 -3.72
C TYR A 458 -19.34 1.27 -3.20
N VAL A 459 -18.56 2.25 -2.75
CA VAL A 459 -19.07 3.36 -1.96
C VAL A 459 -18.62 4.71 -2.54
N ARG A 460 -19.47 5.73 -2.40
CA ARG A 460 -19.02 7.12 -2.41
C ARG A 460 -18.56 7.47 -1.00
N LEU A 461 -17.40 8.09 -0.87
CA LEU A 461 -16.84 8.38 0.46
C LEU A 461 -17.75 9.28 1.28
N THR A 462 -18.34 10.30 0.66
CA THR A 462 -19.33 11.20 1.27
C THR A 462 -20.61 10.49 1.71
N GLY A 463 -20.89 9.29 1.17
CA GLY A 463 -22.02 8.46 1.61
C GLY A 463 -21.73 7.61 2.85
N ILE A 464 -20.47 7.50 3.28
CA ILE A 464 -20.07 6.66 4.43
C ILE A 464 -19.26 7.42 5.49
N ALA A 465 -18.81 8.64 5.20
CA ALA A 465 -17.96 9.45 6.06
C ALA A 465 -18.07 10.93 5.67
N SER A 466 -17.98 11.81 6.66
CA SER A 466 -17.88 13.27 6.44
C SER A 466 -16.45 13.78 6.69
N SER A 467 -15.59 12.94 7.27
CA SER A 467 -14.23 13.31 7.66
C SER A 467 -13.26 12.12 7.63
N HIS A 468 -11.96 12.41 7.73
CA HIS A 468 -10.92 11.40 7.98
C HIS A 468 -11.20 10.60 9.25
N GLN A 469 -11.72 11.25 10.29
CA GLN A 469 -12.00 10.62 11.57
C GLN A 469 -13.11 9.57 11.47
N ASP A 470 -14.13 9.82 10.65
CA ASP A 470 -15.20 8.83 10.42
C ASP A 470 -14.66 7.58 9.74
N LEU A 471 -13.78 7.75 8.74
CA LEU A 471 -13.11 6.61 8.10
C LEU A 471 -12.22 5.84 9.09
N LYS A 472 -11.48 6.55 9.96
CA LYS A 472 -10.67 5.91 11.01
C LYS A 472 -11.53 5.14 12.01
N LYS A 473 -12.67 5.70 12.43
CA LYS A 473 -13.66 5.01 13.29
C LYS A 473 -14.20 3.77 12.60
N ARG A 474 -14.56 3.88 11.31
CA ARG A 474 -15.02 2.75 10.50
C ARG A 474 -13.99 1.63 10.43
N ALA A 475 -12.71 1.94 10.22
CA ALA A 475 -11.64 0.95 10.25
C ALA A 475 -11.44 0.34 11.65
N ALA A 476 -11.51 1.15 12.71
CA ALA A 476 -11.34 0.71 14.09
C ALA A 476 -12.47 -0.18 14.63
N GLN A 477 -13.68 -0.05 14.07
CA GLN A 477 -14.83 -0.91 14.37
C GLN A 477 -14.75 -2.27 13.68
N ARG A 478 -13.86 -2.42 12.69
CA ARG A 478 -13.59 -3.69 12.03
C ARG A 478 -12.41 -4.37 12.75
N LYS A 479 -12.49 -5.70 12.86
CA LYS A 479 -11.34 -6.52 13.24
C LYS A 479 -10.37 -6.57 12.04
N GLY A 480 -9.07 -6.64 12.30
CA GLY A 480 -8.01 -6.66 11.28
C GLY A 480 -7.28 -5.33 11.10
N GLU A 481 -6.27 -5.30 10.23
CA GLU A 481 -5.32 -4.18 10.11
C GLU A 481 -5.99 -2.89 9.65
N GLY A 482 -7.01 -2.98 8.80
CA GLY A 482 -7.79 -1.84 8.37
C GLY A 482 -8.47 -2.03 7.03
N LEU A 483 -8.56 -0.96 6.26
CA LEU A 483 -9.30 -0.88 5.00
C LEU A 483 -8.43 -0.29 3.88
N VAL A 484 -8.70 -0.71 2.64
CA VAL A 484 -8.14 -0.12 1.43
C VAL A 484 -9.28 0.37 0.55
N PHE A 485 -9.13 1.59 0.04
CA PHE A 485 -10.07 2.21 -0.88
C PHE A 485 -9.40 2.40 -2.25
N LYS A 486 -10.03 1.90 -3.32
CA LYS A 486 -9.53 2.00 -4.70
C LYS A 486 -10.57 2.68 -5.59
N CYS A 487 -10.25 3.86 -6.13
CA CYS A 487 -11.14 4.63 -6.99
C CYS A 487 -11.31 3.95 -8.35
N LEU A 488 -12.56 3.85 -8.81
CA LEU A 488 -12.87 3.23 -10.11
C LEU A 488 -12.57 4.15 -11.31
N ALA A 489 -12.61 5.46 -11.09
CA ALA A 489 -12.55 6.43 -12.19
C ALA A 489 -11.11 6.78 -12.60
N ASP A 490 -10.20 6.90 -11.62
CA ASP A 490 -8.85 7.44 -11.86
C ASP A 490 -7.72 6.64 -11.19
N GLY A 491 -8.03 5.46 -10.63
CA GLY A 491 -7.05 4.53 -10.07
C GLY A 491 -6.40 4.99 -8.75
N ARG A 492 -6.79 6.15 -8.20
CA ARG A 492 -6.31 6.61 -6.90
C ARG A 492 -6.68 5.62 -5.81
N ARG A 493 -5.79 5.48 -4.83
CA ARG A 493 -5.92 4.52 -3.75
C ARG A 493 -5.35 5.06 -2.46
N PHE A 494 -5.97 4.70 -1.34
CA PHE A 494 -5.47 5.01 -0.01
C PHE A 494 -5.89 3.91 0.96
N LYS A 495 -5.21 3.84 2.10
CA LYS A 495 -5.55 2.93 3.20
C LYS A 495 -5.94 3.69 4.45
N VAL A 496 -6.81 3.07 5.24
CA VAL A 496 -7.18 3.52 6.56
C VAL A 496 -6.78 2.42 7.53
N ILE A 497 -5.79 2.67 8.37
CA ILE A 497 -5.31 1.68 9.34
C ILE A 497 -6.13 1.79 10.61
N SER A 498 -6.55 0.64 11.14
CA SER A 498 -7.28 0.54 12.40
C SER A 498 -6.38 0.99 13.56
N SER A 499 -6.78 2.06 14.25
CA SER A 499 -6.07 2.50 15.46
C SER A 499 -6.13 1.45 16.57
N THR A 500 -7.21 0.66 16.63
CA THR A 500 -7.37 -0.43 17.60
C THR A 500 -6.30 -1.50 17.33
N TYR A 501 -6.16 -1.91 16.08
CA TYR A 501 -5.16 -2.88 15.64
C TYR A 501 -3.71 -2.42 15.91
N LEU A 502 -3.40 -1.16 15.60
CA LEU A 502 -2.06 -0.60 15.87
C LEU A 502 -1.69 -0.68 17.35
N LEU A 503 -2.66 -0.43 18.23
CA LEU A 503 -2.46 -0.44 19.68
C LEU A 503 -2.38 -1.86 20.24
N GLU A 504 -3.25 -2.77 19.77
CA GLU A 504 -3.27 -4.19 20.16
C GLU A 504 -1.96 -4.89 19.83
N HIS A 505 -1.38 -4.61 18.66
CA HIS A 505 -0.13 -5.23 18.22
C HIS A 505 1.12 -4.38 18.50
N GLY A 506 0.96 -3.20 19.09
CA GLY A 506 2.06 -2.32 19.47
C GLY A 506 2.91 -1.85 18.29
N ILE A 507 2.26 -1.58 17.14
CA ILE A 507 2.91 -1.24 15.86
C ILE A 507 2.87 0.26 15.51
#